data_AF-A0A377CDJ0-F1
#
_entry.id   AF-A0A377CDJ0-F1
#
_cell.length_a   1.000
_cell.length_b   1.000
_cell.length_c   1.000
_cell.angle_alpha   90.00
_cell.angle_beta   90.00
_cell.angle_gamma   90.00
#
_symmetry.space_group_name_H-M   'P 1'
#
loop_
_entity.id
_entity.type
_entity.pdbx_description
1 polymer ?
#
loop_
_entity_poly.entity_id
_entity_poly.type
_entity_poly.pdbx_seq_one_letter_code
_entity_poly.pdbx_strand_id
1 'polypeptide(L)'
;MQQPVVRVGEWLVTPSINQISRNGRQLTLEPRLIDLLVFFAQHSGEVLSRDELIDNVWKRSIVTNHVVTQSISELRKSLKIMMKIVLSISLLYQSAAIN
;
A
#
# COMPACT_ATOMS: atom_id res chain seq x y z
N MET A 1 13.79 -18.23 15.62
CA MET A 1 12.47 -17.99 15.00
C MET A 1 12.67 -16.97 13.89
N GLN A 2 12.58 -17.37 12.62
CA GLN A 2 12.67 -16.41 11.51
C GLN A 2 11.32 -15.68 11.45
N GLN A 3 11.31 -14.36 11.64
CA GLN A 3 10.09 -13.57 11.48
C GLN A 3 9.72 -13.53 9.99
N PRO A 4 8.45 -13.69 9.61
CA PRO A 4 8.05 -13.62 8.20
C PRO A 4 8.25 -12.20 7.69
N VAL A 5 9.30 -12.01 6.88
CA VAL A 5 9.61 -10.74 6.23
C VAL A 5 9.05 -10.81 4.81
N VAL A 6 8.20 -9.85 4.46
CA VAL A 6 7.66 -9.70 3.11
C VAL A 6 8.49 -8.65 2.37
N ARG A 7 8.96 -8.97 1.17
CA ARG A 7 9.73 -8.03 0.34
C ARG A 7 8.81 -7.32 -0.64
N VAL A 8 8.81 -6.00 -0.62
CA VAL A 8 8.05 -5.14 -1.53
C VAL A 8 9.01 -4.18 -2.23
N GLY A 9 9.43 -4.56 -3.43
CA GLY A 9 10.51 -3.88 -4.14
C GLY A 9 11.82 -3.88 -3.33
N GLU A 10 12.23 -2.69 -2.89
CA GLU A 10 13.44 -2.49 -2.06
C GLU A 10 13.15 -2.46 -0.55
N TRP A 11 11.88 -2.51 -0.14
CA TRP A 11 11.49 -2.50 1.27
C TRP A 11 11.30 -3.92 1.81
N LEU A 12 11.82 -4.16 3.01
CA LEU A 12 11.55 -5.34 3.81
C LEU A 12 10.49 -4.97 4.84
N VAL A 13 9.35 -5.65 4.80
CA VAL A 13 8.21 -5.45 5.69
C VAL A 13 8.23 -6.54 6.75
N THR A 14 8.13 -6.16 8.02
CA THR A 14 8.01 -7.06 9.17
C THR A 14 6.65 -6.82 9.83
N PRO A 15 5.59 -7.55 9.41
CA PRO A 15 4.23 -7.25 9.84
C PRO A 15 4.01 -7.43 11.34
N SER A 16 4.69 -8.38 11.96
CA SER A 16 4.57 -8.67 13.40
C SER A 16 4.90 -7.49 14.32
N ILE A 17 5.65 -6.51 13.83
CA ILE A 17 6.04 -5.31 14.57
C ILE A 17 5.67 -4.01 13.85
N ASN A 18 4.88 -4.10 12.77
CA ASN A 18 4.46 -2.98 11.94
C ASN A 18 5.61 -2.10 11.43
N GLN A 19 6.72 -2.71 11.02
CA GLN A 19 7.89 -1.99 10.53
C GLN A 19 8.21 -2.30 9.07
N ILE A 20 8.76 -1.29 8.41
CA ILE A 20 9.44 -1.44 7.12
C ILE A 20 10.89 -1.02 7.27
N SER A 21 11.76 -1.64 6.48
CA SER A 21 13.18 -1.30 6.45
C SER A 21 13.75 -1.31 5.04
N ARG A 22 14.67 -0.39 4.76
CA ARG A 22 15.42 -0.30 3.50
C ARG A 22 16.76 0.37 3.76
N ASN A 23 17.84 -0.22 3.26
CA ASN A 23 19.20 0.33 3.35
C ASN A 23 19.59 0.77 4.77
N GLY A 24 19.25 -0.05 5.78
CA GLY A 24 19.53 0.25 7.19
C GLY A 24 18.61 1.29 7.86
N ARG A 25 17.70 1.94 7.11
CA ARG A 25 16.66 2.81 7.67
C ARG A 25 15.43 2.00 8.01
N GLN A 26 14.90 2.18 9.21
CA GLN A 26 13.65 1.57 9.68
C GLN A 26 12.59 2.65 9.88
N LEU A 27 11.34 2.30 9.57
CA LEU A 27 10.18 3.14 9.80
C LEU A 27 9.04 2.28 10.32
N THR A 28 8.49 2.69 11.46
CA THR A 28 7.24 2.11 11.98
C THR A 28 6.07 2.77 11.26
N LEU A 29 5.16 1.96 10.74
CA LEU A 29 3.93 2.40 10.10
C LEU A 29 2.73 2.05 10.96
N GLU A 30 1.60 2.68 10.66
CA GLU A 30 0.34 2.22 11.21
C GLU A 30 0.03 0.79 10.70
N PRO A 31 -0.58 -0.07 11.54
CA PRO A 31 -0.89 -1.46 11.18
C PRO A 31 -1.63 -1.59 9.85
N ARG A 32 -2.57 -0.68 9.59
CA ARG A 32 -3.35 -0.66 8.35
C ARG A 32 -2.50 -0.43 7.10
N LEU A 33 -1.44 0.37 7.19
CA LEU A 33 -0.54 0.62 6.07
C LEU A 33 0.34 -0.62 5.80
N ILE A 34 0.65 -1.39 6.84
CA ILE A 34 1.34 -2.68 6.74
C ILE A 34 0.43 -3.71 6.09
N ASP A 35 -0.83 -3.78 6.50
CA ASP A 35 -1.82 -4.68 5.87
C ASP A 35 -1.99 -4.36 4.38
N LEU A 36 -2.09 -3.07 4.02
CA LEU A 36 -2.08 -2.64 2.61
C LEU A 36 -0.83 -3.10 1.87
N LEU A 37 0.35 -2.92 2.46
CA LEU A 37 1.62 -3.34 1.86
C LEU A 37 1.67 -4.83 1.60
N VAL A 38 1.28 -5.63 2.59
CA VAL A 38 1.24 -7.09 2.49
C VAL A 38 0.25 -7.52 1.42
N PHE A 39 -0.93 -6.90 1.38
CA PHE A 39 -1.94 -7.18 0.37
C PHE A 39 -1.44 -6.85 -1.04
N PHE A 40 -0.85 -5.68 -1.25
CA PHE A 40 -0.24 -5.33 -2.55
C PHE A 40 0.93 -6.25 -2.93
N ALA A 41 1.70 -6.76 -1.96
CA ALA A 41 2.78 -7.69 -2.21
C ALA A 41 2.28 -9.06 -2.69
N GLN A 42 1.17 -9.53 -2.12
CA GLN A 42 0.53 -10.79 -2.50
C GLN A 42 -0.10 -10.72 -3.89
N HIS A 43 -0.60 -9.54 -4.28
CA HIS A 43 -1.26 -9.27 -5.56
C HIS A 43 -0.37 -8.47 -6.51
N SER A 44 0.95 -8.70 -6.48
CA SER A 44 1.89 -7.92 -7.27
C SER A 44 1.66 -8.12 -8.77
N GLY A 45 1.47 -7.03 -9.51
CA GLY A 45 1.21 -7.08 -10.96
C GLY A 45 -0.28 -7.13 -11.34
N GLU A 46 -1.18 -7.21 -10.36
CA GLU A 46 -2.63 -7.21 -10.57
C GLU A 46 -3.21 -5.80 -10.47
N VAL A 47 -4.33 -5.56 -11.16
CA VAL A 47 -5.12 -4.33 -11.02
C VAL A 47 -6.16 -4.59 -9.92
N LEU A 48 -5.94 -4.02 -8.74
CA LEU A 48 -6.85 -4.14 -7.61
C LEU A 48 -7.87 -3.00 -7.61
N SER A 49 -9.15 -3.35 -7.49
CA SER A 49 -10.24 -2.41 -7.32
C SER A 49 -10.29 -1.86 -5.89
N ARG A 50 -11.06 -0.79 -5.68
CA ARG A 50 -11.26 -0.23 -4.34
C ARG A 50 -12.07 -1.16 -3.45
N ASP A 51 -13.08 -1.82 -4.00
CA ASP A 51 -13.94 -2.73 -3.24
C ASP A 51 -13.13 -3.93 -2.74
N GLU A 52 -12.25 -4.50 -3.58
CA GLU A 52 -11.32 -5.55 -3.16
C GLU A 52 -10.40 -5.11 -2.03
N LEU A 53 -9.91 -3.86 -2.06
CA LEU A 53 -9.11 -3.30 -0.98
C LEU A 53 -9.92 -3.18 0.32
N ILE A 54 -11.15 -2.66 0.24
CA ILE A 54 -12.05 -2.51 1.39
C ILE A 54 -12.34 -3.87 2.01
N ASP A 55 -12.71 -4.85 1.18
CA ASP A 55 -13.11 -6.17 1.62
C ASP A 55 -11.94 -6.96 2.24
N ASN A 56 -10.69 -6.73 1.80
CA ASN A 56 -9.54 -7.49 2.27
C ASN A 56 -8.73 -6.81 3.38
N VAL A 57 -8.60 -5.49 3.35
CA VAL A 57 -7.82 -4.73 4.34
C VAL A 57 -8.72 -4.14 5.42
N TRP A 58 -9.94 -3.72 5.07
CA TRP A 58 -10.91 -3.12 5.99
C TRP A 58 -12.09 -4.07 6.31
N LYS A 59 -11.84 -5.39 6.33
CA LYS A 59 -12.78 -6.51 6.57
C LYS A 59 -13.96 -6.31 7.54
N ARG A 60 -13.88 -5.37 8.48
CA ARG A 60 -14.91 -5.08 9.50
C ARG A 60 -15.17 -3.59 9.70
N SER A 61 -14.74 -2.74 8.77
CA SER A 61 -14.86 -1.30 8.86
C SER A 61 -15.53 -0.76 7.61
N ILE A 62 -16.68 -0.12 7.78
CA ILE A 62 -17.31 0.65 6.71
C ILE A 62 -16.44 1.89 6.49
N VAL A 63 -15.71 1.93 5.39
CA VAL A 63 -14.85 3.05 5.01
C VAL A 63 -15.30 3.63 3.68
N THR A 64 -15.08 4.94 3.52
CA THR A 64 -15.38 5.62 2.26
C THR A 64 -14.21 5.48 1.29
N ASN A 65 -14.49 5.68 0.00
CA ASN A 65 -13.45 5.77 -1.04
C ASN A 65 -12.36 6.81 -0.72
N HIS A 66 -12.72 7.87 0.02
CA HIS A 66 -11.77 8.88 0.47
C HIS A 66 -10.73 8.31 1.44
N VAL A 67 -11.16 7.51 2.41
CA VAL A 67 -10.26 6.87 3.40
C VAL A 67 -9.27 5.94 2.71
N VAL A 68 -9.74 5.10 1.78
CA VAL A 68 -8.87 4.20 1.00
C VAL A 68 -7.81 5.01 0.23
N THR A 69 -8.23 6.09 -0.42
CA THR A 69 -7.33 6.97 -1.18
C THR A 69 -6.31 7.68 -0.28
N GLN A 70 -6.73 8.13 0.91
CA GLN A 70 -5.83 8.74 1.89
C GLN A 70 -4.80 7.72 2.40
N SER A 71 -5.21 6.52 2.80
CA SER A 71 -4.28 5.49 3.28
C SER A 71 -3.27 5.08 2.20
N ILE A 72 -3.68 4.96 0.93
CA ILE A 72 -2.74 4.72 -0.18
C ILE A 72 -1.77 5.89 -0.32
N SER A 73 -2.24 7.13 -0.18
CA SER A 73 -1.40 8.33 -0.28
C SER A 73 -0.39 8.42 0.86
N GLU A 74 -0.80 8.11 2.08
CA GLU A 74 0.06 8.04 3.25
C GLU A 74 1.10 6.93 3.11
N LEU A 75 0.67 5.74 2.68
CA LEU A 75 1.59 4.64 2.41
C LEU A 75 2.67 5.05 1.39
N ARG A 76 2.26 5.66 0.27
CA ARG A 76 3.20 6.15 -0.74
C ARG A 76 4.14 7.21 -0.18
N LYS A 77 3.66 8.13 0.66
CA LYS A 77 4.52 9.13 1.33
C LYS A 77 5.55 8.43 2.22
N SER A 78 5.13 7.45 3.01
CA SER A 78 6.00 6.70 3.92
C SER A 78 7.06 5.89 3.20
N LEU A 79 6.72 5.27 2.07
CA LEU A 79 7.69 4.55 1.22
C LEU A 79 8.62 5.48 0.41
N LYS A 80 8.22 6.75 0.22
CA LYS A 80 8.89 7.72 -0.66
C LYS A 80 9.41 8.95 0.10
N ILE A 81 9.61 8.89 1.42
CA ILE A 81 9.99 10.08 2.21
C ILE A 81 11.19 10.79 1.56
N MET A 82 10.90 11.95 0.93
CA MET A 82 11.77 12.90 0.22
C MET A 82 11.89 12.72 -1.31
N MET A 83 10.99 13.41 -2.04
CA MET A 83 11.18 14.13 -3.34
C MET A 83 10.06 13.88 -4.38
N LYS A 84 9.40 15.01 -4.72
CA LYS A 84 8.48 15.38 -5.82
C LYS A 84 7.73 14.28 -6.62
N ILE A 85 6.40 14.44 -6.59
CA ILE A 85 5.38 14.36 -7.66
C ILE A 85 5.22 13.03 -8.46
N VAL A 86 3.97 12.55 -8.41
CA VAL A 86 3.15 11.76 -9.37
C VAL A 86 3.74 10.44 -9.90
N LEU A 87 2.98 9.36 -9.74
CA LEU A 87 2.77 8.33 -10.77
C LEU A 87 1.60 7.38 -10.40
N SER A 88 0.72 7.18 -11.38
CA SER A 88 -0.08 5.98 -11.64
C SER A 88 -1.51 5.78 -11.10
N ILE A 89 -2.13 6.67 -10.30
CA ILE A 89 -3.61 6.55 -10.10
C ILE A 89 -4.39 7.15 -11.30
N SER A 90 -3.74 7.93 -12.17
CA SER A 90 -4.37 8.56 -13.34
C SER A 90 -4.38 7.71 -14.62
N LEU A 91 -3.58 6.64 -14.77
CA LEU A 91 -3.42 5.98 -16.08
C LEU A 91 -4.55 5.02 -16.47
N LEU A 92 -5.48 4.71 -15.57
CA LEU A 92 -6.66 3.89 -15.90
C LEU A 92 -7.99 4.65 -15.93
N TYR A 93 -8.03 5.91 -15.47
CA TYR A 93 -9.28 6.71 -15.55
C TYR A 93 -9.42 7.53 -16.85
N GLN A 94 -8.38 7.60 -17.69
CA GLN A 94 -8.43 8.37 -18.94
C GLN A 94 -8.76 7.52 -20.18
N SER A 95 -8.90 6.19 -20.06
CA SER A 95 -9.27 5.33 -21.19
C SER A 95 -10.75 4.92 -21.21
N ALA A 96 -11.60 5.49 -20.33
CA ALA A 96 -13.06 5.35 -20.40
C ALA A 96 -13.73 6.49 -21.18
N ALA A 97 -12.95 7.25 -21.95
CA ALA A 97 -13.44 8.22 -22.91
C ALA A 97 -12.73 8.00 -24.25
N ILE A 98 -13.07 6.91 -24.94
CA ILE A 98 -13.05 6.81 -26.41
C ILE A 98 -14.04 5.71 -26.80
N ASN A 99 -15.08 6.14 -27.52
CA ASN A 99 -16.12 5.43 -28.27
C ASN A 99 -17.21 4.67 -27.50
#